data_AF-A0A6B3GTK7-F1
#
_entry.id   AF-A0A6B3GTK7-F1
#
_cell.length_a   1.000
_cell.length_b   1.000
_cell.length_c   1.000
_cell.angle_alpha   90.00
_cell.angle_beta   90.00
_cell.angle_gamma   90.00
#
_symmetry.space_group_name_H-M   'P 1'
#
loop_
_entity.id
_entity.type
_entity.pdbx_description
1 polymer ?
#
loop_
_entity_poly.entity_id
_entity_poly.type
_entity_poly.pdbx_seq_one_letter_code
_entity_poly.pdbx_strand_id
1 'polypeptide(L)' 'LAFSEWRTRLRLNHSLHLLAAGHMVSTVAARVGFVSTNGYILAFRRYFGETPGAYVKRSASRTAA' A
#
# COMPACT_ATOMS: atom_id res chain seq x y z
N LEU A 1 -18.63 -0.28 10.24
CA LEU A 1 -17.21 0.09 10.08
C LEU A 1 -16.76 0.84 11.32
N ALA A 2 -15.79 0.33 12.07
CA ALA A 2 -15.17 1.12 13.12
C ALA A 2 -14.39 2.29 12.49
N PHE A 3 -14.31 3.44 13.17
CA PHE A 3 -13.57 4.62 12.68
C PHE A 3 -12.10 4.30 12.35
N SER A 4 -11.48 3.39 13.11
CA SER A 4 -10.12 2.88 12.88
C SER A 4 -9.98 2.14 11.54
N GLU A 5 -10.99 1.37 11.16
CA GLU A 5 -11.01 0.63 9.90
C GLU A 5 -11.17 1.58 8.72
N TRP A 6 -12.08 2.55 8.80
CA TRP A 6 -12.22 3.59 7.78
C TRP A 6 -10.91 4.38 7.56
N ARG A 7 -10.26 4.82 8.65
CA ARG A 7 -8.96 5.50 8.58
C ARG A 7 -7.88 4.64 7.93
N THR A 8 -7.87 3.35 8.25
CA THR A 8 -6.91 2.41 7.67
C THR A 8 -7.13 2.28 6.16
N ARG A 9 -8.39 2.14 5.72
CA ARG A 9 -8.74 2.09 4.30
C ARG A 9 -8.31 3.36 3.57
N LEU A 10 -8.55 4.54 4.15
CA LEU A 10 -8.12 5.82 3.56
C LEU A 10 -6.60 5.86 3.33
N ARG A 11 -5.81 5.46 4.34
CA ARG A 11 -4.34 5.39 4.26
C ARG A 11 -3.85 4.42 3.19
N LEU A 12 -4.49 3.25 3.11
CA LEU A 12 -4.16 2.22 2.11
C LEU A 12 -4.50 2.67 0.68
N ASN A 13 -5.58 3.41 0.47
CA ASN A 13 -5.88 3.96 -0.86
C ASN A 13 -4.86 5.03 -1.26
N HIS A 14 -4.48 5.94 -0.34
CA HIS A 14 -3.45 6.94 -0.62
C HIS A 14 -2.09 6.29 -0.97
N SER A 15 -1.78 5.13 -0.37
CA SER A 15 -0.52 4.44 -0.62
C SER A 15 -0.36 3.95 -2.06
N LEU A 16 -1.45 3.70 -2.79
CA LEU A 16 -1.41 3.30 -4.20
C LEU A 16 -0.73 4.36 -5.08
N HIS A 17 -1.03 5.64 -4.87
CA HIS A 17 -0.41 6.73 -5.62
C HIS A 17 1.09 6.83 -5.36
N LEU A 18 1.51 6.63 -4.10
CA LEU A 18 2.92 6.66 -3.74
C LEU A 18 3.69 5.46 -4.32
N LEU A 19 3.06 4.27 -4.34
CA LEU A 19 3.63 3.09 -4.98
C LEU A 19 3.75 3.27 -6.50
N ALA A 20 2.73 3.85 -7.14
CA ALA A 20 2.74 4.16 -8.57
C ALA A 20 3.81 5.19 -8.94
N ALA A 21 4.11 6.13 -8.04
CA ALA A 21 5.23 7.08 -8.17
C ALA A 21 6.62 6.44 -7.95
N GLY A 22 6.70 5.12 -7.73
CA GLY A 22 7.96 4.39 -7.58
C GLY A 22 8.58 4.47 -6.19
N HIS A 23 7.87 4.97 -5.17
CA HIS A 23 8.41 4.99 -3.81
C HIS A 23 8.56 3.57 -3.24
N MET A 24 9.64 3.36 -2.49
CA MET A 24 9.89 2.10 -1.79
C MET A 24 8.78 1.78 -0.78
N VAL A 25 8.40 0.51 -0.66
CA VAL A 25 7.33 0.03 0.23
C VAL A 25 7.50 0.51 1.68
N SER A 26 8.72 0.51 2.20
CA SER A 26 9.04 1.01 3.55
C SER A 26 8.80 2.51 3.69
N THR A 27 9.17 3.30 2.68
CA THR A 27 8.93 4.75 2.65
C THR A 27 7.42 5.04 2.58
N VAL A 28 6.68 4.29 1.78
CA VAL A 28 5.23 4.42 1.67
C VAL A 28 4.55 4.11 3.01
N ALA A 29 4.96 3.04 3.70
CA ALA A 29 4.42 2.69 5.01
C ALA A 29 4.55 3.83 6.04
N ALA A 30 5.73 4.46 6.09
CA ALA A 30 5.96 5.62 6.96
C ALA A 30 5.10 6.83 6.56
N ARG A 31 5.05 7.15 5.26
CA ARG A 31 4.30 8.31 4.74
C ARG A 31 2.79 8.21 4.96
N VAL A 32 2.23 7.00 4.89
CA VAL A 32 0.80 6.78 5.15
C VAL A 32 0.47 6.54 6.63
N GLY A 33 1.46 6.71 7.52
CA GLY A 33 1.27 6.76 8.96
C GLY A 33 1.12 5.39 9.63
N PHE A 34 1.76 4.35 9.09
CA PHE A 34 1.92 3.07 9.76
C PHE A 34 3.18 3.07 10.63
N VAL A 35 3.08 2.46 11.82
CA VAL A 35 4.20 2.34 12.77
C VAL A 35 5.29 1.40 12.25
N SER A 36 4.92 0.39 11.46
CA SER A 36 5.86 -0.56 10.89
C SER A 36 5.52 -0.93 9.44
N THR A 37 6.56 -1.17 8.65
CA THR A 37 6.43 -1.66 7.27
C THR A 37 5.67 -2.99 7.22
N ASN A 38 5.91 -3.90 8.18
CA ASN A 38 5.22 -5.18 8.21
C ASN A 38 3.72 -5.03 8.50
N GLY A 39 3.35 -4.15 9.44
CA GLY A 39 1.94 -3.84 9.72
C GLY A 39 1.23 -3.25 8.51
N TYR A 40 1.91 -2.39 7.75
CA TYR A 40 1.43 -1.89 6.47
C TYR A 40 1.23 -3.01 5.45
N ILE A 41 2.22 -3.90 5.25
CA ILE A 41 2.13 -5.01 4.28
C ILE A 41 0.94 -5.92 4.60
N LEU A 42 0.74 -6.28 5.88
CA LEU A 42 -0.38 -7.12 6.31
C LEU A 42 -1.73 -6.44 6.06
N ALA A 43 -1.87 -5.16 6.43
CA ALA A 43 -3.09 -4.39 6.20
C ALA A 43 -3.40 -4.23 4.71
N PHE A 44 -2.37 -3.95 3.89
CA PHE A 44 -2.48 -3.84 2.45
C PHE A 44 -2.94 -5.16 1.82
N ARG A 45 -2.32 -6.29 2.21
CA ARG A 45 -2.73 -7.61 1.73
C ARG A 45 -4.16 -7.98 2.10
N ARG A 46 -4.56 -7.67 3.34
CA ARG A 46 -5.93 -7.90 3.80
C ARG A 46 -6.95 -7.09 2.99
N TYR A 47 -6.61 -5.88 2.57
CA TYR A 47 -7.53 -4.97 1.89
C TYR A 47 -7.54 -5.15 0.36
N PHE A 48 -6.38 -5.34 -0.28
CA PHE A 48 -6.25 -5.42 -1.74
C PHE A 48 -6.01 -6.84 -2.27
N GLY A 49 -5.82 -7.84 -1.40
CA GLY A 49 -5.64 -9.24 -1.79
C GLY A 49 -4.20 -9.64 -2.12
N GLU A 50 -3.23 -8.73 -2.05
CA GLU A 50 -1.83 -8.97 -2.43
C GLU A 50 -0.85 -8.12 -1.65
N THR A 51 0.46 -8.35 -1.77
CA THR A 51 1.45 -7.48 -1.13
C THR A 51 1.71 -6.21 -1.95
N PRO A 52 2.13 -5.09 -1.32
CA PRO A 52 2.52 -3.87 -2.05
C PRO A 52 3.59 -4.11 -3.11
N GLY A 53 4.54 -5.01 -2.84
CA GLY A 53 5.59 -5.38 -3.80
C GLY A 53 5.07 -6.13 -5.02
N ALA A 54 4.08 -7.02 -4.83
CA ALA A 54 3.41 -7.70 -5.95
C ALA A 54 2.60 -6.71 -6.80
N TYR A 55 1.90 -5.77 -6.14
CA TYR A 55 1.19 -4.68 -6.82
C TYR A 55 2.13 -3.87 -7.71
N VAL A 56 3.27 -3.39 -7.18
CA VAL A 56 4.26 -2.61 -7.94
C VAL A 56 4.80 -3.42 -9.12
N LYS A 57 5.17 -4.69 -8.93
CA LYS A 57 5.66 -5.56 -10.01
C LYS A 57 4.62 -5.72 -11.13
N ARG A 58 3.35 -5.95 -10.79
CA ARG A 58 2.27 -6.08 -11.78
C ARG A 58 1.90 -4.75 -12.44
N SER A 59 2.05 -3.64 -11.75
CA SER A 59 1.84 -2.31 -12.34
C SER A 59 2.95 -2.01 -13.35
N ALA A 60 4.21 -2.33 -13.03
CA ALA A 60 5.34 -2.19 -13.95
C ALA A 60 5.19 -3.05 -15.21
N SER A 61 4.71 -4.30 -15.09
CA SER A 61 4.48 -5.16 -16.24
C SER A 61 3.32 -4.69 -17.14
N ARG A 62 2.38 -3.90 -16.61
CA ARG A 62 1.27 -3.31 -17.39
C ARG A 62 1.67 -2.06 -18.17
N THR A 63 2.64 -1.29 -17.68
CA THR A 63 3.17 -0.11 -18.39
C THR A 63 4.09 -0.51 -19.55
N ALA A 64 4.69 -1.71 -19.51
CA ALA A 64 5.62 -2.20 -20.53
C ALA A 64 4.95 -2.91 -21.72
N ALA A 65 3.62 -3.08 -21.70
CA ALA A 65 2.81 -3.71 -22.75
C ALA A 65 1.96 -2.66 -23.46
#